data_AF-A0A660QUN5-F1
#
_entry.id   AF-A0A660QUN5-F1
#
_cell.length_a   1.000
_cell.length_b   1.000
_cell.length_c   1.000
_cell.angle_alpha   90.00
_cell.angle_beta   90.00
_cell.angle_gamma   90.00
#
_symmetry.space_group_name_H-M   'P 1'
#
loop_
_entity.id
_entity.type
_entity.pdbx_description
1 polymer ?
#
loop_
_entity_poly.entity_id
_entity_poly.type
_entity_poly.pdbx_seq_one_letter_code
_entity_poly.pdbx_strand_id
1 'polypeptide(L)'
;MERTVVMIDGNYLRIEARKHHLEYFDHSKFASDLISKLNEETNKTYKLVRVYYYDAPPLLDEEKLDEREIDFAKKRQGFLDKLDQLPYFEVKLGRIQYKGRVKTGD
;
A
#
# COMPACT_ATOMS: atom_id res chain seq x y z
N MET A 1 -27.47 -5.13 1.29
CA MET A 1 -26.04 -5.49 1.18
C MET A 1 -25.29 -4.26 0.72
N GLU A 2 -24.47 -3.70 1.60
CA GLU A 2 -23.67 -2.50 1.34
C GLU A 2 -22.41 -2.89 0.54
N ARG A 3 -22.10 -2.14 -0.51
CA ARG A 3 -20.92 -2.39 -1.36
C ARG A 3 -19.75 -1.62 -0.79
N THR A 4 -18.69 -2.31 -0.40
CA THR A 4 -17.57 -1.72 0.31
C THR A 4 -16.32 -1.70 -0.56
N VAL A 5 -15.62 -0.57 -0.52
CA VAL A 5 -14.28 -0.42 -1.06
C VAL A 5 -13.34 -0.16 0.10
N VAL A 6 -12.19 -0.84 0.11
CA VAL A 6 -11.13 -0.62 1.09
C VAL A 6 -10.00 0.15 0.41
N MET A 7 -9.53 1.22 1.05
CA MET A 7 -8.42 2.03 0.55
C MET A 7 -7.28 1.96 1.57
N ILE A 8 -6.13 1.46 1.14
CA ILE A 8 -4.95 1.24 1.98
C ILE A 8 -3.86 2.21 1.55
N ASP A 9 -3.42 3.06 2.47
CA ASP A 9 -2.15 3.79 2.33
C ASP A 9 -1.00 2.84 2.69
N GLY A 10 -0.37 2.27 1.67
CA GLY A 10 0.69 1.29 1.82
C GLY A 10 1.96 1.85 2.46
N ASN A 11 2.26 3.13 2.22
CA ASN A 11 3.44 3.76 2.83
C ASN A 11 3.22 3.99 4.32
N TYR A 12 2.06 4.52 4.71
CA TYR A 12 1.70 4.71 6.11
C TYR A 12 1.67 3.36 6.85
N LEU A 13 0.98 2.36 6.30
CA LEU A 13 0.88 1.03 6.90
C LEU A 13 2.27 0.40 7.13
N ARG A 14 3.18 0.52 6.17
CA ARG A 14 4.56 0.01 6.32
C ARG A 14 5.33 0.73 7.43
N ILE A 15 5.18 2.05 7.54
CA ILE A 15 5.83 2.84 8.59
C ILE A 15 5.30 2.41 9.97
N GLU A 16 3.98 2.32 10.12
CA GLU A 16 3.35 1.90 11.38
C GLU A 16 3.70 0.45 11.73
N ALA A 17 3.69 -0.47 10.77
CA ALA A 17 4.11 -1.85 11.00
C ALA A 17 5.54 -1.94 11.56
N ARG A 18 6.48 -1.15 11.00
CA ARG A 18 7.85 -1.09 11.51
C ARG A 18 7.93 -0.51 12.92
N LYS A 19 7.21 0.57 13.19
CA LYS A 19 7.17 1.21 14.53
C LYS A 19 6.64 0.25 15.60
N HIS A 20 5.67 -0.59 15.25
CA HIS A 20 5.05 -1.55 16.16
C HIS A 20 5.71 -2.93 16.14
N HIS A 21 6.86 -3.08 15.50
CA HIS A 21 7.57 -4.36 15.36
C HIS A 21 6.68 -5.49 14.79
N LEU A 22 5.74 -5.13 13.91
CA LEU A 22 4.92 -6.08 13.19
C LEU A 22 5.75 -6.66 12.04
N GLU A 23 6.24 -7.88 12.25
CA GLU A 23 7.06 -8.59 11.27
C GLU A 23 6.26 -9.05 10.04
N TYR A 24 4.95 -9.25 10.21
CA TYR A 24 4.07 -9.76 9.17
C TYR A 24 2.71 -9.09 9.18
N PHE A 25 2.23 -8.71 7.99
CA PHE A 25 0.87 -8.27 7.75
C PHE A 25 0.37 -8.89 6.45
N ASP A 26 -0.67 -9.73 6.56
CA ASP A 26 -1.27 -10.38 5.40
C ASP A 26 -2.21 -9.40 4.68
N HIS A 27 -1.63 -8.63 3.76
CA HIS A 27 -2.36 -7.68 2.94
C HIS A 27 -3.44 -8.35 2.09
N SER A 28 -3.24 -9.62 1.69
CA SER A 28 -4.18 -10.34 0.82
C SER A 28 -5.48 -10.70 1.54
N LYS A 29 -5.43 -10.92 2.86
CA LYS A 29 -6.58 -11.29 3.68
C LYS A 29 -7.16 -10.13 4.48
N PHE A 30 -6.37 -9.09 4.74
CA PHE A 30 -6.81 -7.98 5.57
C PHE A 30 -8.20 -7.42 5.17
N ALA A 31 -8.42 -7.18 3.88
CA ALA A 31 -9.69 -6.62 3.42
C ALA A 31 -10.86 -7.60 3.59
N SER A 32 -10.66 -8.91 3.38
CA SER A 32 -11.71 -9.89 3.63
C SER A 32 -12.01 -10.04 5.11
N ASP A 33 -10.96 -10.05 5.96
CA ASP A 33 -11.10 -10.19 7.41
C ASP A 33 -11.80 -8.99 8.02
N LEU A 34 -11.48 -7.77 7.54
CA LEU A 34 -12.19 -6.55 7.92
C LEU A 34 -13.69 -6.64 7.59
N ILE A 35 -14.04 -7.08 6.39
CA ILE A 35 -15.45 -7.21 5.98
C ILE A 35 -16.18 -8.28 6.80
N SER A 36 -15.54 -9.43 7.06
CA SER A 36 -16.08 -10.46 7.95
C SER A 36 -16.33 -9.88 9.35
N LYS A 37 -15.37 -9.14 9.90
CA LYS A 37 -15.48 -8.55 11.23
C LYS A 37 -16.60 -7.50 11.31
N LEU A 38 -16.73 -6.65 10.30
CA LEU A 38 -17.82 -5.67 10.23
C LEU A 38 -19.20 -6.35 10.11
N ASN A 39 -19.30 -7.48 9.42
CA ASN A 39 -20.53 -8.26 9.35
C ASN A 39 -20.90 -8.91 10.68
N GLU A 40 -19.92 -9.30 11.49
CA GLU A 40 -20.15 -9.84 12.84
C GLU A 40 -20.57 -8.76 13.84
N GLU A 41 -19.91 -7.59 13.80
CA GLU A 41 -20.09 -6.54 14.79
C GLU A 41 -21.28 -5.63 14.51
N THR A 42 -21.77 -5.63 13.27
CA THR A 42 -22.91 -4.82 12.86
C THR A 42 -24.05 -5.72 12.41
N ASN A 43 -25.30 -5.29 12.63
CA ASN A 43 -26.46 -5.99 12.07
C ASN A 43 -26.66 -5.66 10.57
N LYS A 44 -25.56 -5.54 9.81
CA LYS A 44 -25.51 -5.18 8.39
C LYS A 44 -24.66 -6.19 7.64
N THR A 45 -24.93 -6.31 6.34
CA THR A 45 -24.13 -7.13 5.42
C THR A 45 -23.37 -6.24 4.46
N TYR A 46 -22.05 -6.28 4.55
CA TYR A 46 -21.09 -5.66 3.65
C TYR A 46 -20.55 -6.69 2.66
N LYS A 47 -20.29 -6.24 1.44
CA LYS A 47 -19.65 -7.01 0.37
C LYS A 47 -18.43 -6.26 -0.13
N LEU A 48 -17.26 -6.88 -0.04
CA LEU A 48 -16.04 -6.35 -0.65
C LEU A 48 -16.20 -6.29 -2.18
N VAL A 49 -15.99 -5.11 -2.76
CA VAL A 49 -16.02 -4.90 -4.22
C VAL A 49 -14.63 -4.64 -4.76
N ARG A 50 -13.80 -3.89 -4.03
CA ARG A 50 -12.44 -3.55 -4.44
C ARG A 50 -11.58 -3.15 -3.25
N VAL A 51 -10.28 -3.36 -3.40
CA VAL A 51 -9.22 -2.85 -2.54
C VAL A 51 -8.29 -2.01 -3.40
N TYR A 52 -8.08 -0.76 -3.02
CA TYR A 52 -7.06 0.09 -3.62
C TYR A 52 -5.86 0.14 -2.70
N TYR A 53 -4.70 -0.28 -3.19
CA TYR A 53 -3.44 -0.18 -2.46
C TYR A 53 -2.61 0.95 -3.06
N TYR A 54 -2.49 2.05 -2.31
CA TYR A 54 -1.73 3.21 -2.74
C TYR A 54 -0.28 3.09 -2.27
N ASP A 55 0.66 3.26 -3.18
CA ASP A 55 2.07 3.35 -2.82
C ASP A 55 2.80 4.40 -3.65
N ALA A 56 3.76 5.07 -3.04
CA ALA A 56 4.66 6.00 -3.72
C ALA A 56 6.09 5.51 -3.48
N PRO A 57 6.65 4.67 -4.36
CA PRO A 57 8.06 4.35 -4.28
C PRO A 57 8.89 5.62 -4.54
N PRO A 58 10.07 5.76 -3.91
CA PRO A 58 10.99 6.83 -4.26
C PRO A 58 11.32 6.80 -5.75
N LEU A 59 11.59 7.97 -6.33
CA LEU A 59 12.19 8.04 -7.66
C LEU A 59 13.57 7.41 -7.54
N LEU A 60 13.72 6.23 -8.14
CA LEU A 60 14.94 5.45 -8.13
C LEU A 60 15.69 5.79 -9.42
N ASP A 61 16.78 6.54 -9.28
CA ASP A 61 17.75 6.79 -10.35
C ASP A 61 18.80 5.67 -10.27
N GLU A 62 18.69 4.65 -11.13
CA GLU A 62 19.50 3.42 -11.05
C GLU A 62 21.01 3.70 -11.06
N GLU A 63 21.46 4.80 -11.68
CA GLU A 63 22.87 5.18 -11.73
C GLU A 63 23.43 5.65 -10.37
N LYS A 64 22.56 5.91 -9.39
CA LYS A 64 22.92 6.46 -8.07
C LYS A 64 22.62 5.52 -6.91
N LEU A 65 22.08 4.34 -7.16
CA LEU A 65 21.67 3.41 -6.10
C LEU A 65 22.78 2.46 -5.70
N ASP A 66 22.86 2.15 -4.41
CA ASP A 66 23.65 1.02 -3.93
C ASP A 66 22.90 -0.32 -4.12
N GLU A 67 23.62 -1.44 -4.03
CA GLU A 67 23.02 -2.78 -4.22
C GLU A 67 21.86 -3.08 -3.26
N ARG A 68 21.88 -2.52 -2.04
CA ARG A 68 20.83 -2.74 -1.04
C ARG A 68 19.56 -1.97 -1.41
N GLU A 69 19.71 -0.76 -1.93
CA GLU A 69 18.59 0.04 -2.42
C GLU A 69 17.93 -0.63 -3.64
N ILE A 70 18.73 -1.19 -4.55
CA ILE A 70 18.23 -1.96 -5.71
C ILE A 70 17.48 -3.22 -5.24
N ASP A 71 18.04 -4.00 -4.32
CA ASP A 71 17.39 -5.20 -3.80
C ASP A 71 16.08 -4.87 -3.07
N PHE A 72 16.07 -3.81 -2.25
CA PHE A 72 14.85 -3.33 -1.60
C PHE A 72 13.78 -2.92 -2.61
N ALA A 73 14.17 -2.19 -3.67
CA ALA A 73 13.26 -1.79 -4.74
C ALA A 73 12.65 -2.99 -5.47
N LYS A 74 13.48 -3.98 -5.84
CA LYS A 74 13.01 -5.21 -6.50
C LYS A 74 12.04 -6.00 -5.63
N LYS A 75 12.36 -6.18 -4.34
CA LYS A 75 11.47 -6.85 -3.38
C LYS A 75 10.15 -6.12 -3.23
N ARG A 76 10.18 -4.78 -3.18
CA ARG A 76 8.97 -3.95 -3.10
C ARG A 76 8.13 -4.05 -4.37
N GLN A 77 8.74 -3.99 -5.54
CA GLN A 77 8.03 -4.17 -6.82
C GLN A 77 7.36 -5.55 -6.88
N GLY A 78 8.10 -6.62 -6.57
CA GLY A 78 7.54 -7.98 -6.57
C GLY A 78 6.41 -8.18 -5.54
N PHE A 79 6.42 -7.44 -4.43
CA PHE A 79 5.29 -7.42 -3.50
C PHE A 79 4.06 -6.72 -4.11
N LEU A 80 4.25 -5.56 -4.73
CA LEU A 80 3.17 -4.80 -5.37
C LEU A 80 2.55 -5.60 -6.53
N ASP A 81 3.38 -6.24 -7.36
CA ASP A 81 2.93 -7.08 -8.46
C ASP A 81 2.06 -8.25 -7.97
N LYS A 82 2.42 -8.86 -6.84
CA LYS A 82 1.62 -9.93 -6.22
C LYS A 82 0.27 -9.43 -5.71
N LEU A 83 0.20 -8.22 -5.18
CA LEU A 83 -1.07 -7.63 -4.77
C LEU A 83 -1.97 -7.36 -5.97
N ASP A 84 -1.43 -6.81 -7.05
CA ASP A 84 -2.20 -6.46 -8.25
C ASP A 84 -2.77 -7.69 -8.98
N GLN A 85 -2.19 -8.88 -8.76
CA GLN A 85 -2.71 -10.15 -9.26
C GLN A 85 -3.96 -10.65 -8.51
N LEU A 86 -4.31 -10.07 -7.35
CA LEU A 86 -5.49 -10.53 -6.60
C LEU A 86 -6.78 -9.98 -7.25
N PRO A 87 -7.86 -10.78 -7.37
CA PRO A 87 -9.05 -10.45 -8.19
C PRO A 87 -9.77 -9.13 -7.85
N TYR A 88 -9.57 -8.61 -6.65
CA TYR A 88 -10.21 -7.40 -6.13
C TYR A 88 -9.22 -6.33 -5.70
N PHE A 89 -7.92 -6.53 -5.89
CA PHE A 89 -6.92 -5.50 -5.63
C PHE A 89 -6.65 -4.68 -6.88
N GLU A 90 -6.30 -3.43 -6.65
CA GLU A 90 -5.77 -2.53 -7.66
C GLU A 90 -4.67 -1.69 -7.03
N VAL A 91 -3.45 -1.86 -7.51
CA VAL A 91 -2.30 -1.12 -7.02
C VAL A 91 -2.22 0.24 -7.74
N LYS A 92 -2.15 1.31 -6.95
CA LYS A 92 -2.08 2.69 -7.43
C LYS A 92 -0.73 3.28 -7.08
N LEU A 93 0.15 3.33 -8.07
CA LEU A 93 1.48 3.91 -7.95
C LEU A 93 1.42 5.44 -8.13
N GLY A 94 1.78 6.16 -7.08
CA GLY A 94 2.01 7.60 -7.11
C GLY A 94 3.45 7.95 -7.51
N ARG A 95 3.69 9.25 -7.69
CA ARG A 95 5.04 9.81 -7.86
C ARG A 95 5.36 10.70 -6.67
N ILE A 96 6.56 10.59 -6.10
CA ILE A 96 7.00 11.52 -5.08
C ILE A 96 7.16 12.91 -5.72
N GLN A 97 6.43 13.89 -5.20
CA GLN A 97 6.59 15.29 -5.58
C GLN A 97 7.50 15.99 -4.58
N TYR A 98 8.53 16.66 -5.07
CA TYR A 98 9.40 17.48 -4.25
C TYR A 98 8.63 18.69 -3.71
N LYS A 99 8.35 18.72 -2.41
CA LYS A 99 7.78 19.88 -1.71
C LYS A 99 8.91 20.81 -1.23
N GLY A 100 9.79 21.24 -2.12
CA GLY A 100 10.73 22.31 -1.81
C GLY A 100 10.03 23.67 -1.84
N ARG A 101 10.37 24.57 -0.91
CA ARG A 101 10.26 26.00 -1.22
C ARG A 101 11.23 26.26 -2.35
N VAL A 102 10.73 26.62 -3.54
CA VAL A 102 11.57 27.23 -4.55
C VAL A 102 12.16 28.48 -3.89
N LYS A 103 13.44 28.44 -3.51
CA LYS A 103 14.19 29.67 -3.33
C LYS A 103 14.31 30.22 -4.74
N THR A 104 13.41 31.13 -5.11
CA THR A 104 13.70 32.09 -6.18
C THR A 104 15.00 32.76 -5.75
N GLY A 105 16.08 32.45 -6.48
CA GLY A 105 17.37 33.08 -6.26
C GLY A 105 17.27 34.57 -6.55
N ASP A 106 17.97 35.36 -5.74
CA ASP A 106 18.42 36.71 -6.10
C ASP A 106 19.54 36.62 -7.14
#